data_AF-A0A8B6XBC6-F1
#
_entry.id   AF-A0A8B6XBC6-F1
#
_cell.length_a   1.000
_cell.length_b   1.000
_cell.length_c   1.000
_cell.angle_alpha   90.00
_cell.angle_beta   90.00
_cell.angle_gamma   90.00
#
_symmetry.space_group_name_H-M   'P 1'
#
loop_
_entity.id
_entity.type
_entity.pdbx_description
1 polymer ?
#
loop_
_entity_poly.entity_id
_entity_poly.type
_entity_poly.pdbx_seq_one_letter_code
_entity_poly.pdbx_strand_id
1 'polypeptide(L)'
;MKSLVPRLLTTMLAVTALSLLSAHAGTRIERDAGAADRPGGDYRNFPLPRRDPGLCSDACFTDGQCRAYTYVAPATRQDAPRCYLKSRVPQKLASPCCTSGRKTYVADPRPSAPAEIQPPPEFTANQQWCEIGMICALRHKGKWGDPLPGCNCPPLTGETDTSTDAPQPPDGQ
;
A
#
# COMPACT_ATOMS: atom_id res chain seq x y z
N MET A 1 40.04 -5.17 -41.95
CA MET A 1 39.92 -3.97 -41.09
C MET A 1 38.69 -3.09 -41.39
N LYS A 2 37.96 -3.27 -42.50
CA LYS A 2 36.87 -2.36 -42.93
C LYS A 2 35.46 -2.70 -42.40
N SER A 3 35.27 -3.88 -41.80
CA SER A 3 33.95 -4.38 -41.34
C SER A 3 33.76 -4.36 -39.81
N LEU A 4 34.76 -3.89 -39.05
CA LEU A 4 34.69 -3.86 -37.58
C LEU A 4 33.93 -2.65 -37.03
N VAL A 5 34.08 -1.49 -37.67
CA VAL A 5 33.46 -0.22 -37.26
C VAL A 5 31.92 -0.27 -37.20
N PRO A 6 31.19 -0.80 -38.23
CA PRO A 6 29.72 -0.84 -38.18
C PRO A 6 29.17 -1.89 -37.20
N ARG A 7 29.92 -2.97 -36.94
CA ARG A 7 29.57 -4.00 -35.95
C ARG A 7 29.72 -3.52 -34.50
N LEU A 8 30.76 -2.72 -34.22
CA LEU A 8 30.97 -2.10 -32.91
C LEU A 8 29.93 -1.01 -32.60
N LEU A 9 29.54 -0.22 -33.61
CA LEU A 9 28.56 0.85 -33.47
C LEU A 9 27.14 0.32 -33.17
N THR A 10 26.75 -0.77 -33.84
CA THR A 10 25.44 -1.42 -33.62
C THR A 10 25.34 -2.10 -32.25
N THR A 11 26.41 -2.72 -31.74
CA THR A 11 26.42 -3.29 -30.39
C THR A 11 26.31 -2.24 -29.29
N MET A 12 26.94 -1.07 -29.47
CA MET A 12 26.88 0.02 -28.48
C MET A 12 25.46 0.61 -28.36
N LEU A 13 24.79 0.83 -29.49
CA LEU A 13 23.39 1.31 -29.52
C LEU A 13 22.41 0.33 -28.84
N ALA A 14 22.60 -0.98 -29.02
CA ALA A 14 21.77 -2.01 -28.39
C ALA A 14 21.97 -2.09 -26.86
N VAL A 15 23.21 -1.93 -26.38
CA VAL A 15 23.52 -1.93 -24.94
C VAL A 15 22.94 -0.69 -24.24
N THR A 16 22.99 0.49 -24.88
CA THR A 16 22.40 1.72 -24.31
C THR A 16 20.88 1.67 -24.20
N ALA A 17 20.18 0.98 -25.11
CA ALA A 17 18.73 0.85 -25.07
C ALA A 17 18.25 -0.07 -23.94
N LEU A 18 19.04 -1.08 -23.55
CA LEU A 18 18.68 -2.06 -22.51
C LEU A 18 18.81 -1.48 -21.08
N SER A 19 19.65 -0.48 -20.86
CA SER A 19 19.88 0.12 -19.54
C SER A 19 18.81 1.13 -19.10
N LEU A 20 17.92 1.57 -20.00
CA LEU A 20 16.97 2.66 -19.75
C LEU A 20 15.61 2.20 -19.15
N LEU A 21 15.43 0.91 -18.87
CA LEU A 21 14.16 0.33 -18.39
C LEU A 21 14.26 -0.26 -16.97
N SER A 22 14.89 0.44 -16.02
CA SER A 22 14.89 0.01 -14.61
C SER A 22 14.13 0.99 -13.73
N ALA A 23 12.81 0.77 -13.65
CA ALA A 23 12.00 1.29 -12.54
C ALA A 23 12.40 0.52 -11.28
N HIS A 24 13.18 1.15 -10.40
CA HIS A 24 13.62 0.52 -9.17
C HIS A 24 12.47 0.53 -8.16
N ALA A 25 11.71 -0.56 -8.09
CA ALA A 25 10.93 -0.88 -6.90
C ALA A 25 11.92 -1.01 -5.73
N GLY A 26 11.84 -0.08 -4.79
CA GLY A 26 12.89 0.13 -3.80
C GLY A 26 12.36 0.08 -2.38
N THR A 27 13.11 -0.59 -1.51
CA THR A 27 12.98 -0.33 -0.07
C THR A 27 13.65 1.01 0.23
N ARG A 28 13.06 1.81 1.11
CA ARG A 28 13.70 3.00 1.68
C ARG A 28 13.50 3.02 3.19
N ILE A 29 14.34 3.79 3.89
CA ILE A 29 14.13 4.10 5.31
C ILE A 29 13.33 5.39 5.44
N GLU A 30 12.20 5.33 6.14
CA GLU A 30 11.45 6.48 6.59
C GLU A 30 11.82 6.78 8.05
N ARG A 31 12.40 7.95 8.31
CA ARG A 31 12.71 8.41 9.68
C ARG A 31 11.44 8.95 10.33
N ASP A 32 11.21 8.59 11.59
CA ASP A 32 10.09 9.14 12.36
C ASP A 32 10.26 10.66 12.55
N ALA A 33 9.15 11.40 12.50
CA ALA A 33 9.17 12.84 12.76
C ALA A 33 9.53 13.14 14.23
N GLY A 34 10.60 13.90 14.48
CA GLY A 34 11.06 14.24 15.82
C GLY A 34 11.67 13.07 16.60
N ALA A 35 12.04 13.34 17.86
CA ALA A 35 12.63 12.33 18.74
C ALA A 35 11.55 11.37 19.26
N ALA A 36 11.75 10.08 19.02
CA ALA A 36 10.81 9.03 19.37
C ALA A 36 11.48 7.68 19.51
N ASP A 37 10.89 6.83 20.36
CA ASP A 37 11.18 5.41 20.45
C ASP A 37 10.02 4.59 19.86
N ARG A 38 10.33 3.35 19.47
CA ARG A 38 9.35 2.35 19.04
C ARG A 38 9.48 1.12 19.95
N PRO A 39 8.99 1.13 21.19
CA PRO A 39 9.32 0.09 22.16
C PRO A 39 8.87 -1.30 21.72
N GLY A 40 9.77 -2.27 21.90
CA GLY A 40 9.53 -3.69 21.64
C GLY A 40 9.88 -4.16 20.23
N GLY A 41 9.77 -5.47 20.01
CA GLY A 41 10.10 -6.10 18.72
C GLY A 41 11.61 -6.12 18.40
N ASP A 42 12.46 -5.75 19.35
CA ASP A 42 13.91 -5.80 19.23
C ASP A 42 14.39 -7.25 19.12
N TYR A 43 15.17 -7.56 18.09
CA TYR A 43 15.80 -8.88 17.95
C TYR A 43 17.33 -8.80 18.01
N ARG A 44 17.89 -7.60 17.82
CA ARG A 44 19.33 -7.38 17.87
C ARG A 44 19.62 -5.97 18.35
N ASN A 45 20.61 -5.84 19.23
CA ASN A 45 21.14 -4.54 19.64
C ASN A 45 22.67 -4.58 19.73
N PHE A 46 23.32 -3.45 19.50
CA PHE A 46 24.78 -3.34 19.52
C PHE A 46 25.23 -1.89 19.72
N PRO A 47 26.43 -1.68 20.29
CA PRO A 47 27.00 -0.35 20.41
C PRO A 47 27.44 0.16 19.04
N LEU A 48 27.29 1.46 18.81
CA LEU A 48 27.74 2.14 17.60
C LEU A 48 29.07 2.86 17.85
N PRO A 49 29.93 2.97 16.82
CA PRO A 49 31.22 3.62 16.96
C PRO A 49 31.14 5.15 17.06
N ARG A 50 30.02 5.75 16.63
CA ARG A 50 29.82 7.21 16.57
C ARG A 50 28.39 7.58 16.93
N ARG A 51 28.20 8.82 17.41
CA ARG A 51 26.89 9.44 17.70
C ARG A 51 26.13 9.82 16.44
N ASP A 52 25.91 8.83 15.59
CA ASP A 52 25.31 8.99 14.28
C ASP A 52 24.13 8.02 14.14
N PRO A 53 22.88 8.51 14.19
CA PRO A 53 21.69 7.71 13.93
C PRO A 53 21.68 7.04 12.56
N GLY A 54 22.39 7.61 11.58
CA GLY A 54 22.54 7.08 10.22
C GLY A 54 23.11 5.66 10.20
N LEU A 55 24.03 5.36 11.10
CA LEU A 55 24.60 4.01 11.23
C LEU A 55 23.56 2.97 11.61
N CYS A 56 22.57 3.34 12.43
CA CYS A 56 21.49 2.43 12.83
C CYS A 56 20.46 2.25 11.71
N SER A 57 20.17 3.31 10.96
CA SER A 57 19.33 3.21 9.77
C SER A 57 19.96 2.35 8.68
N ASP A 58 21.27 2.48 8.46
CA ASP A 58 21.99 1.72 7.45
C ASP A 58 22.06 0.25 7.81
N ALA A 59 22.37 -0.05 9.07
CA ALA A 59 22.33 -1.43 9.57
C ALA A 59 20.94 -2.05 9.37
N CYS A 60 19.88 -1.32 9.71
CA CYS A 60 18.53 -1.78 9.44
C CYS A 60 18.27 -1.95 7.95
N PHE A 61 18.68 -1.01 7.11
CA PHE A 61 18.50 -1.07 5.66
C PHE A 61 19.10 -2.35 5.07
N THR A 62 20.33 -2.67 5.45
CA THR A 62 21.07 -3.86 4.99
C THR A 62 20.53 -5.19 5.54
N ASP A 63 19.93 -5.18 6.73
CA ASP A 63 19.43 -6.40 7.36
C ASP A 63 18.01 -6.75 6.88
N GLY A 64 17.86 -7.86 6.16
CA GLY A 64 16.59 -8.32 5.60
C GLY A 64 15.49 -8.59 6.64
N GLN A 65 15.85 -8.92 7.88
CA GLN A 65 14.89 -9.14 8.97
C GLN A 65 14.44 -7.82 9.59
N CYS A 66 15.25 -6.76 9.51
CA CYS A 66 14.90 -5.47 10.08
C CYS A 66 13.68 -4.86 9.39
N ARG A 67 12.70 -4.42 10.18
CA ARG A 67 11.54 -3.63 9.74
C ARG A 67 11.54 -2.24 10.33
N ALA A 68 12.12 -2.05 11.52
CA ALA A 68 12.31 -0.76 12.17
C ALA A 68 13.59 -0.72 13.00
N TYR A 69 14.04 0.48 13.36
CA TYR A 69 15.17 0.68 14.26
C TYR A 69 14.89 1.78 15.28
N THR A 70 15.57 1.70 16.43
CA THR A 70 15.74 2.81 17.37
C THR A 70 17.23 3.04 17.59
N TYR A 71 17.71 4.24 17.31
CA TYR A 71 18.99 4.76 17.80
C TYR A 71 18.76 5.46 19.15
N VAL A 72 19.55 5.08 20.16
CA VAL A 72 19.55 5.72 21.47
C VAL A 72 20.82 6.55 21.61
N ALA A 73 20.65 7.85 21.83
CA ALA A 73 21.76 8.75 22.08
C ALA A 73 22.45 8.41 23.42
N PRO A 74 23.78 8.55 23.52
CA PRO A 74 24.47 8.22 24.76
C PRO A 74 24.24 9.31 25.80
N ALA A 75 24.06 8.92 27.07
CA ALA A 75 23.78 9.83 28.16
C ALA A 75 24.95 10.79 28.45
N THR A 76 26.19 10.28 28.45
CA THR A 76 27.41 11.07 28.64
C THR A 76 28.27 11.06 27.38
N ARG A 77 29.36 11.85 27.33
CA ARG A 77 30.32 11.83 26.20
C ARG A 77 31.12 10.51 26.12
N GLN A 78 31.29 9.81 27.23
CA GLN A 78 32.06 8.55 27.30
C GLN A 78 31.23 7.33 26.89
N ASP A 79 29.89 7.42 26.95
CA ASP A 79 29.03 6.31 26.57
C ASP A 79 28.97 6.08 25.05
N ALA A 80 28.94 4.81 24.67
CA ALA A 80 28.68 4.42 23.30
C ALA A 80 27.16 4.49 22.98
N PRO A 81 26.77 5.04 21.83
CA PRO A 81 25.39 5.01 21.37
C PRO A 81 24.94 3.59 21.12
N ARG A 82 23.64 3.33 21.26
CA ARG A 82 23.09 1.98 21.07
C ARG A 82 22.13 1.97 19.88
N CYS A 83 22.27 0.97 19.03
CA CYS A 83 21.32 0.67 17.97
C CYS A 83 20.47 -0.54 18.36
N TYR A 84 19.17 -0.47 18.09
CA TYR A 84 18.21 -1.55 18.29
C TYR A 84 17.49 -1.83 16.98
N LEU A 85 17.70 -3.02 16.41
CA LEU A 85 17.00 -3.49 15.21
C LEU A 85 15.77 -4.30 15.60
N LYS A 86 14.66 -4.04 14.91
CA LYS A 86 13.34 -4.57 15.23
C LYS A 86 12.76 -5.37 14.07
N SER A 87 12.15 -6.51 14.39
CA SER A 87 11.60 -7.47 13.41
C SER A 87 10.20 -7.10 12.93
N ARG A 88 9.59 -6.13 13.60
CA ARG A 88 8.30 -5.53 13.27
C ARG A 88 8.39 -4.01 13.42
N VAL A 89 7.28 -3.31 13.19
CA VAL A 89 7.18 -1.86 13.30
C VAL A 89 6.27 -1.51 14.49
N PRO A 90 6.80 -1.44 15.74
CA PRO A 90 5.99 -1.12 16.93
C PRO A 90 5.43 0.30 16.88
N GLN A 91 4.46 0.63 17.72
CA GLN A 91 3.94 1.99 17.81
C GLN A 91 5.05 2.99 18.19
N LYS A 92 5.01 4.17 17.56
CA LYS A 92 5.92 5.27 17.88
C LYS A 92 5.45 5.98 19.16
N LEU A 93 6.37 6.18 20.10
CA LEU A 93 6.17 6.95 21.32
C LEU A 93 7.17 8.12 21.33
N ALA A 94 6.67 9.35 21.50
CA ALA A 94 7.53 10.53 21.59
C ALA A 94 8.50 10.37 22.76
N SER A 95 9.80 10.52 22.49
CA SER A 95 10.84 10.33 23.50
C SER A 95 12.12 11.05 23.09
N PRO A 96 12.64 11.96 23.93
CA PRO A 96 13.82 12.76 23.59
C PRO A 96 15.12 11.96 23.51
N CYS A 97 15.14 10.71 24.00
CA CYS A 97 16.34 9.86 23.99
C CYS A 97 16.74 9.39 22.59
N CYS A 98 15.79 9.38 21.66
CA CYS A 98 15.77 8.34 20.66
C CYS A 98 15.43 8.88 19.28
N THR A 99 16.13 8.36 18.27
CA THR A 99 15.83 8.61 16.86
C THR A 99 15.45 7.28 16.23
N SER A 100 14.24 7.20 15.68
CA SER A 100 13.70 5.95 15.15
C SER A 100 13.31 6.07 13.68
N GLY A 101 13.13 4.93 13.04
CA GLY A 101 12.61 4.85 11.67
C GLY A 101 12.18 3.45 11.29
N ARG A 102 11.61 3.32 10.09
CA ARG A 102 11.07 2.07 9.56
C ARG A 102 11.45 1.89 8.09
N LYS A 103 11.49 0.64 7.64
CA LYS A 103 11.51 0.34 6.21
C LYS A 103 10.13 0.58 5.63
N THR A 104 10.09 1.29 4.51
CA THR A 104 8.92 1.40 3.64
C THR A 104 9.27 0.87 2.27
N TYR A 105 8.36 0.10 1.70
CA TYR A 105 8.45 -0.33 0.31
C TYR A 105 7.75 0.70 -0.53
N VAL A 106 8.50 1.39 -1.39
CA VAL A 106 7.88 2.18 -2.45
C VAL A 106 7.49 1.17 -3.52
N ALA A 107 6.26 0.65 -3.42
CA ALA A 107 5.65 -0.01 -4.56
C ALA A 107 5.51 1.03 -5.67
N ASP A 108 5.75 0.60 -6.92
CA ASP A 108 5.39 1.23 -8.21
C ASP A 108 4.95 2.72 -8.16
N PRO A 109 5.55 3.68 -8.92
CA PRO A 109 5.20 5.11 -8.94
C PRO A 109 3.72 5.46 -9.22
N ARG A 110 2.82 4.50 -9.39
CA ARG A 110 1.39 4.75 -9.17
C ARG A 110 1.23 5.35 -7.77
N PRO A 111 0.56 6.51 -7.63
CA PRO A 111 0.30 7.07 -6.33
C PRO A 111 -0.41 6.02 -5.48
N SER A 112 0.31 5.46 -4.50
CA SER A 112 -0.31 4.66 -3.46
C SER A 112 -1.29 5.59 -2.80
N ALA A 113 -2.58 5.38 -3.08
CA ALA A 113 -3.65 6.11 -2.44
C ALA A 113 -3.37 6.20 -0.93
N PRO A 114 -3.62 7.35 -0.29
CA PRO A 114 -3.37 7.52 1.14
C PRO A 114 -3.99 6.35 1.90
N ALA A 115 -3.31 5.91 2.95
CA ALA A 115 -3.63 4.72 3.75
C ALA A 115 -5.04 4.81 4.38
N GLU A 116 -6.05 4.60 3.56
CA GLU A 116 -7.37 4.18 3.95
C GLU A 116 -7.30 2.67 4.12
N ILE A 117 -7.93 2.17 5.19
CA ILE A 117 -7.90 0.78 5.62
C ILE A 117 -8.31 -0.11 4.44
N GLN A 118 -7.33 -0.71 3.74
CA GLN A 118 -7.64 -1.68 2.70
C GLN A 118 -8.15 -2.95 3.40
N PRO A 119 -9.39 -3.40 3.15
CA PRO A 119 -9.86 -4.68 3.65
C PRO A 119 -8.98 -5.83 3.09
N PRO A 120 -8.92 -7.00 3.77
CA PRO A 120 -8.13 -8.14 3.29
C PRO A 120 -8.50 -8.50 1.84
N PRO A 121 -7.54 -8.99 1.02
CA PRO A 121 -7.75 -9.24 -0.41
C PRO A 121 -8.55 -10.53 -0.64
N GLU A 122 -9.78 -10.59 -0.12
CA GLU A 122 -10.80 -11.58 -0.48
C GLU A 122 -12.22 -11.00 -0.49
N PHE A 123 -12.41 -9.68 -0.29
CA PHE A 123 -13.74 -9.07 -0.28
C PHE A 123 -13.86 -7.85 -1.20
N THR A 124 -14.18 -8.11 -2.47
CA THR A 124 -14.96 -7.17 -3.29
C THR A 124 -16.38 -7.74 -3.43
N ALA A 125 -17.21 -7.56 -2.39
CA ALA A 125 -18.56 -8.12 -2.36
C ALA A 125 -19.60 -7.15 -1.79
N ASN A 126 -19.56 -5.88 -2.22
CA ASN A 126 -20.67 -4.95 -1.95
C ASN A 126 -20.95 -3.93 -3.07
N GLN A 127 -20.39 -4.15 -4.26
CA GLN A 127 -20.89 -3.58 -5.53
C GLN A 127 -21.19 -4.68 -6.57
N GLN A 128 -20.69 -5.89 -6.35
CA GLN A 128 -20.77 -6.99 -7.31
C GLN A 128 -22.13 -7.73 -7.32
N TRP A 129 -23.01 -7.55 -6.32
CA TRP A 129 -24.20 -8.41 -6.18
C TRP A 129 -25.53 -7.82 -6.70
N CYS A 130 -25.67 -6.51 -6.97
CA CYS A 130 -26.83 -5.98 -7.73
C CYS A 130 -26.46 -5.68 -9.22
N GLU A 131 -25.18 -5.66 -9.65
CA GLU A 131 -24.78 -5.68 -11.08
C GLU A 131 -24.94 -7.06 -11.74
N ILE A 132 -24.99 -8.11 -10.92
CA ILE A 132 -25.40 -9.46 -11.32
C ILE A 132 -26.94 -9.53 -11.53
N GLY A 133 -27.55 -8.46 -12.05
CA GLY A 133 -28.86 -8.53 -12.71
C GLY A 133 -28.91 -9.60 -13.81
N MET A 134 -27.76 -10.08 -14.29
CA MET A 134 -27.69 -11.18 -15.25
C MET A 134 -27.82 -12.59 -14.67
N ILE A 135 -27.37 -12.92 -13.44
CA ILE A 135 -27.37 -14.33 -13.01
C ILE A 135 -28.76 -14.78 -12.52
N CYS A 136 -29.61 -13.90 -11.96
CA CYS A 136 -30.99 -14.30 -11.68
C CYS A 136 -31.82 -14.51 -12.97
N ALA A 137 -31.59 -13.70 -14.01
CA ALA A 137 -32.31 -13.80 -15.29
C ALA A 137 -31.98 -15.10 -16.05
N LEU A 138 -30.74 -15.59 -15.96
CA LEU A 138 -30.30 -16.78 -16.71
C LEU A 138 -30.92 -18.09 -16.20
N ARG A 139 -31.32 -18.17 -14.92
CA ARG A 139 -31.89 -19.41 -14.36
C ARG A 139 -33.41 -19.56 -14.55
N HIS A 140 -34.16 -18.47 -14.76
CA HIS A 140 -35.63 -18.50 -14.71
C HIS A 140 -36.38 -18.05 -15.98
N LYS A 141 -35.70 -17.67 -17.08
CA LYS A 141 -36.35 -17.23 -18.34
C LYS A 141 -37.53 -16.25 -18.14
N GLY A 142 -37.46 -15.38 -17.13
CA GLY A 142 -38.54 -14.46 -16.74
C GLY A 142 -38.13 -12.99 -16.93
N LYS A 143 -39.07 -12.16 -17.37
CA LYS A 143 -38.88 -10.73 -17.65
C LYS A 143 -38.61 -9.95 -16.34
N TRP A 144 -37.80 -8.89 -16.42
CA TRP A 144 -37.49 -8.01 -15.29
C TRP A 144 -38.78 -7.39 -14.71
N GLY A 145 -39.02 -7.55 -13.41
CA GLY A 145 -40.11 -6.87 -12.69
C GLY A 145 -40.96 -7.75 -11.76
N ASP A 146 -40.88 -9.08 -11.84
CA ASP A 146 -41.68 -9.94 -10.96
C ASP A 146 -40.97 -10.20 -9.62
N PRO A 147 -41.62 -9.94 -8.46
CA PRO A 147 -41.01 -10.15 -7.15
C PRO A 147 -40.95 -11.65 -6.83
N LEU A 148 -39.75 -12.24 -6.91
CA LEU A 148 -39.49 -13.59 -6.41
C LEU A 148 -38.99 -13.54 -4.95
N PRO A 149 -39.45 -14.46 -4.08
CA PRO A 149 -39.01 -14.50 -2.69
C PRO A 149 -37.51 -14.83 -2.61
N GLY A 150 -36.71 -13.87 -2.14
CA GLY A 150 -35.26 -14.01 -1.90
C GLY A 150 -34.34 -13.12 -2.74
N CYS A 151 -34.87 -12.30 -3.66
CA CYS A 151 -34.06 -11.44 -4.56
C CYS A 151 -34.26 -9.92 -4.34
N ASN A 152 -34.81 -9.48 -3.21
CA ASN A 152 -35.07 -8.06 -3.00
C ASN A 152 -33.78 -7.34 -2.54
N CYS A 153 -33.20 -6.48 -3.40
CA CYS A 153 -32.29 -5.42 -2.92
C CYS A 153 -33.16 -4.47 -2.04
N PRO A 154 -32.79 -4.14 -0.79
CA PRO A 154 -33.60 -3.24 0.04
C PRO A 154 -33.65 -1.83 -0.57
N PRO A 155 -34.77 -1.10 -0.47
CA PRO A 155 -34.85 0.26 -1.00
C PRO A 155 -33.85 1.15 -0.29
N LEU A 156 -33.09 1.92 -1.07
CA LEU A 156 -32.23 2.98 -0.56
C LEU A 156 -33.14 4.01 0.11
N THR A 157 -32.87 4.33 1.38
CA THR A 157 -33.67 5.31 2.13
C THR A 157 -33.61 6.66 1.43
N GLY A 158 -34.69 7.07 0.76
CA GLY A 158 -34.82 8.43 0.25
C GLY A 158 -35.69 8.64 -0.99
N GLU A 159 -36.11 7.58 -1.70
CA GLU A 159 -36.91 7.75 -2.92
C GLU A 159 -38.36 7.33 -2.67
N THR A 160 -39.25 8.31 -2.47
CA THR A 160 -40.69 8.10 -2.56
C THR A 160 -41.06 8.09 -4.04
N ASP A 161 -41.19 6.90 -4.63
CA ASP A 161 -41.76 6.72 -5.96
C ASP A 161 -43.22 7.20 -5.97
N THR A 162 -43.41 8.45 -6.40
CA THR A 162 -44.73 9.00 -6.72
C THR A 162 -44.92 8.84 -8.23
N SER A 163 -45.18 7.61 -8.69
CA SER A 163 -45.57 7.39 -10.08
C SER A 163 -46.63 6.30 -10.24
N THR A 164 -47.81 6.54 -9.67
CA THR A 164 -49.05 5.97 -10.21
C THR A 164 -50.16 6.99 -10.04
N ASP A 165 -50.57 7.58 -11.17
CA ASP A 165 -51.93 7.96 -11.60
C ASP A 165 -51.92 9.29 -12.38
N ALA A 166 -51.76 9.16 -13.70
CA ALA A 166 -52.23 10.17 -14.64
C ALA A 166 -53.51 9.63 -15.32
N PRO A 167 -54.46 10.50 -15.70
CA PRO A 167 -55.85 10.10 -16.00
C PRO A 167 -55.97 9.38 -17.35
N GLN A 168 -56.79 8.32 -17.41
CA GLN A 168 -57.15 7.65 -18.67
C GLN A 168 -58.11 8.53 -19.52
N PRO A 169 -57.95 8.55 -20.87
CA PRO A 169 -58.92 9.17 -21.76
C PRO A 169 -60.18 8.31 -21.96
N PRO A 170 -61.32 8.90 -22.39
CA PRO A 170 -62.56 8.17 -22.59
C PRO A 170 -62.65 7.58 -24.01
N ASP A 171 -62.85 6.27 -24.11
CA ASP A 171 -63.36 5.57 -25.29
C ASP A 171 -64.58 4.75 -24.82
N GLY A 172 -65.78 4.77 -25.41
CA GLY A 172 -66.10 5.03 -26.81
C GLY A 172 -66.48 3.73 -27.53
N GLN A 173 -67.47 2.98 -27.01
CA GLN A 173 -68.31 2.01 -27.74
C GLN A 173 -69.50 1.56 -26.88
#